data_AF-A0A1I1DD62-F1
#
_entry.id   AF-A0A1I1DD62-F1
#
_cell.length_a   1.000
_cell.length_b   1.000
_cell.length_c   1.000
_cell.angle_alpha   90.00
_cell.angle_beta   90.00
_cell.angle_gamma   90.00
#
_symmetry.space_group_name_H-M   'P 1'
#
loop_
_entity.id
_entity.type
_entity.pdbx_description
1 polymer ?
#
loop_
_entity_poly.entity_id
_entity_poly.type
_entity_poly.pdbx_seq_one_letter_code
_entity_poly.pdbx_strand_id
1 'polypeptide(L)'
;MNGKINIFFYYQFFGENKQKPLNVLLRCAKSFASRANQAEEDWADKQMELSRDVLLEQILMQTECSTYLLIGCTEISPEGDDLYAENCNGNPINFWYAETKYGNPWIVISQANTESEFMEILRNDEDMWRMEPINPQYISAIFYTK
;
A
#
# COMPACT_ATOMS: atom_id res chain seq x y z
N MET A 1 8.54 2.86 -23.59
CA MET A 1 8.58 3.46 -22.24
C MET A 1 8.57 2.31 -21.26
N ASN A 2 9.63 2.11 -20.48
CA ASN A 2 9.62 1.14 -19.38
C ASN A 2 8.91 1.79 -18.19
N GLY A 3 7.58 1.75 -18.17
CA GLY A 3 6.80 2.21 -17.04
C GLY A 3 7.03 1.31 -15.83
N LYS A 4 6.91 1.85 -14.62
CA LYS A 4 6.73 1.06 -13.40
C LYS A 4 5.40 1.48 -12.79
N ILE A 5 4.68 0.52 -12.23
CA ILE A 5 3.47 0.75 -11.44
C ILE A 5 3.87 0.58 -9.99
N ASN A 6 3.53 1.55 -9.13
CA ASN A 6 3.73 1.42 -7.70
C ASN A 6 2.49 0.76 -7.10
N ILE A 7 2.71 -0.34 -6.39
CA ILE A 7 1.65 -1.01 -5.63
C ILE A 7 1.93 -0.75 -4.16
N PHE A 8 0.90 -0.26 -3.47
CA PHE A 8 0.96 0.00 -2.05
C PHE A 8 0.21 -1.09 -1.31
N PHE A 9 0.82 -1.65 -0.28
CA PHE A 9 0.24 -2.68 0.57
C PHE A 9 0.23 -2.23 2.03
N TYR A 10 -0.97 -2.14 2.61
CA TYR A 10 -1.15 -1.82 4.02
C TYR A 10 -1.26 -3.11 4.84
N TYR A 11 -0.35 -3.27 5.78
CA TYR A 11 -0.26 -4.40 6.71
C TYR A 11 -0.42 -3.96 8.17
N GLN A 12 -0.93 -4.89 8.97
CA GLN A 12 -0.83 -4.85 10.42
C GLN A 12 0.05 -6.01 10.90
N PHE A 13 1.08 -5.68 11.67
CA PHE A 13 1.99 -6.64 12.29
C PHE A 13 1.64 -6.81 13.77
N PHE A 14 1.71 -8.05 14.25
CA PHE A 14 1.31 -8.42 15.60
C PHE A 14 2.45 -9.17 16.31
N GLY A 15 2.75 -8.73 17.53
CA GLY A 15 3.61 -9.46 18.47
C GLY A 15 2.81 -10.37 19.40
N GLU A 16 3.51 -11.27 20.10
CA GLU A 16 2.89 -12.30 20.96
C GLU A 16 2.11 -11.71 22.16
N ASN A 17 2.46 -10.49 22.59
CA ASN A 17 1.94 -9.88 23.82
C ASN A 17 0.66 -9.02 23.65
N LYS A 18 -0.11 -9.22 22.55
CA LYS A 18 -1.38 -8.49 22.27
C LYS A 18 -1.30 -6.96 22.39
N GLN A 19 -0.14 -6.37 22.10
CA GLN A 19 -0.04 -4.92 21.95
C GLN A 19 -0.82 -4.45 20.71
N LYS A 20 -1.07 -3.13 20.61
CA LYS A 20 -1.64 -2.54 19.39
C LYS A 20 -0.79 -2.98 18.18
N PRO A 21 -1.41 -3.28 17.02
CA PRO A 21 -0.65 -3.69 15.85
C PRO A 21 0.30 -2.58 15.40
N LEU A 22 1.45 -2.98 14.88
CA LEU A 22 2.33 -2.09 14.14
C LEU A 22 1.77 -1.95 12.73
N ASN A 23 1.35 -0.73 12.37
CA ASN A 23 0.90 -0.41 11.02
C ASN A 23 2.12 -0.23 10.11
N VAL A 24 2.06 -0.86 8.95
CA VAL A 24 3.12 -0.79 7.94
C VAL A 24 2.50 -0.53 6.57
N LEU A 25 3.04 0.45 5.85
CA LEU A 25 2.74 0.63 4.43
C LEU A 25 3.97 0.24 3.60
N LEU A 26 3.82 -0.77 2.74
CA LEU A 26 4.85 -1.15 1.78
C LEU A 26 4.55 -0.52 0.44
N ARG A 27 5.58 -0.07 -0.26
CA ARG A 27 5.52 0.25 -1.68
C ARG A 27 6.45 -0.69 -2.45
N CYS A 28 5.90 -1.38 -3.44
CA CYS A 28 6.67 -2.21 -4.35
C CYS A 28 6.44 -1.76 -5.79
N ALA A 29 7.51 -1.65 -6.57
CA ALA A 29 7.39 -1.35 -7.98
C ALA A 29 7.20 -2.63 -8.82
N LYS A 30 6.12 -2.68 -9.61
CA LYS A 30 5.90 -3.68 -10.66
C LYS A 30 6.32 -3.11 -12.01
N SER A 31 7.18 -3.83 -12.74
CA SER A 31 7.55 -3.43 -14.10
C SER A 31 6.33 -3.47 -15.02
N PHE A 32 6.16 -2.46 -15.88
CA PHE A 32 5.13 -2.45 -16.90
C PHE A 32 5.45 -3.51 -17.96
N ALA A 33 4.79 -4.66 -17.85
CA ALA A 33 4.79 -5.68 -18.88
C ALA A 33 3.71 -5.34 -19.92
N SER A 34 3.98 -5.64 -21.19
CA SER A 34 2.93 -5.56 -22.20
C SER A 34 1.86 -6.60 -21.89
N ARG A 35 0.60 -6.18 -21.73
CA ARG A 35 -0.55 -7.11 -21.56
C ARG A 35 -0.74 -8.07 -22.75
N ALA A 36 -0.02 -7.85 -23.86
CA ALA A 36 0.00 -8.77 -24.99
C ALA A 36 0.92 -9.99 -24.77
N ASN A 37 1.73 -10.00 -23.71
CA ASN A 37 2.64 -11.10 -23.37
C ASN A 37 2.44 -11.55 -21.92
N GLN A 38 1.63 -12.59 -21.72
CA GLN A 38 1.34 -13.16 -20.40
C GLN A 38 2.61 -13.56 -19.64
N ALA A 39 3.64 -14.07 -20.32
CA ALA A 39 4.86 -14.50 -19.66
C ALA A 39 5.65 -13.32 -19.05
N GLU A 40 5.59 -12.15 -19.68
CA GLU A 40 6.20 -10.92 -19.14
C GLU A 40 5.41 -10.40 -17.94
N GLU A 41 4.08 -10.48 -17.98
CA GLU A 41 3.21 -10.07 -16.87
C GLU A 41 3.41 -10.98 -15.65
N ASP A 42 3.35 -12.29 -15.84
CA ASP A 42 3.61 -13.28 -14.79
C ASP A 42 4.99 -13.10 -14.16
N TRP A 43 6.00 -12.76 -14.98
CA TRP A 43 7.34 -12.50 -14.47
C TRP A 43 7.39 -11.20 -13.66
N ALA A 44 6.76 -10.13 -14.14
CA ALA A 44 6.68 -8.86 -13.41
C ALA A 44 5.97 -9.01 -12.06
N ASP A 45 4.89 -9.78 -12.01
CA ASP A 45 4.18 -10.11 -10.76
C ASP A 45 5.08 -10.87 -9.79
N LYS A 46 5.74 -11.93 -10.25
CA LYS A 46 6.67 -12.69 -9.40
C LYS A 46 7.79 -11.83 -8.84
N GLN A 47 8.36 -10.90 -9.63
CA GLN A 47 9.40 -10.01 -9.12
C GLN A 47 8.88 -9.03 -8.07
N MET A 48 7.65 -8.52 -8.23
CA MET A 48 7.00 -7.66 -7.25
C MET A 48 6.70 -8.43 -5.96
N GLU A 49 6.14 -9.64 -6.06
CA GLU A 49 5.86 -10.51 -4.93
C GLU A 49 7.13 -10.86 -4.15
N LEU A 50 8.21 -11.23 -4.84
CA LEU A 50 9.51 -11.48 -4.20
C LEU A 50 10.05 -10.23 -3.48
N SER A 51 9.82 -9.05 -4.04
CA SER A 51 10.25 -7.79 -3.42
C SER A 51 9.46 -7.50 -2.15
N ARG A 52 8.14 -7.71 -2.18
CA ARG A 52 7.24 -7.61 -1.04
C ARG A 52 7.62 -8.61 0.05
N ASP A 53 7.85 -9.87 -0.30
CA ASP A 53 8.15 -10.93 0.66
C ASP A 53 9.48 -10.66 1.38
N VAL A 54 10.50 -10.17 0.66
CA VAL A 54 11.77 -9.74 1.28
C VAL A 54 11.57 -8.58 2.26
N LEU A 55 10.71 -7.60 1.95
CA LEU A 55 10.41 -6.51 2.88
C LEU A 55 9.68 -7.02 4.13
N LEU A 56 8.69 -7.91 3.96
CA LEU A 56 7.96 -8.52 5.07
C LEU A 56 8.91 -9.29 6.00
N GLU A 57 9.82 -10.10 5.45
CA GLU A 57 10.84 -10.82 6.21
C GLU A 57 11.77 -9.87 6.96
N GLN A 58 12.25 -8.80 6.31
CA GLN A 58 13.11 -7.80 6.95
C GLN A 58 12.42 -7.12 8.14
N ILE A 59 11.13 -6.79 8.01
CA ILE A 59 10.36 -6.17 9.10
C ILE A 59 10.19 -7.15 10.26
N LEU A 60 9.88 -8.42 9.98
CA LEU A 60 9.81 -9.44 11.03
C LEU A 60 11.15 -9.62 11.75
N MET A 61 12.28 -9.53 11.05
CA MET A 61 13.61 -9.62 11.67
C MET A 61 13.98 -8.38 12.51
N GLN A 62 13.40 -7.22 12.21
CA GLN A 62 13.71 -5.94 12.85
C GLN A 62 12.73 -5.56 13.96
N THR A 63 11.62 -6.29 14.11
CA THR A 63 10.56 -5.98 15.06
C THR A 63 10.32 -7.18 15.99
N GLU A 64 9.62 -6.95 17.10
CA GLU A 64 9.16 -8.04 17.99
C GLU A 64 7.87 -8.72 17.47
N CYS A 65 7.49 -8.47 16.21
CA CYS A 65 6.29 -9.06 15.62
C CYS A 65 6.58 -10.46 15.09
N SER A 66 5.62 -11.37 15.25
CA SER A 66 5.75 -12.76 14.79
C SER A 66 4.79 -13.10 13.64
N THR A 67 3.78 -12.26 13.41
CA THR A 67 2.81 -12.45 12.34
C THR A 67 2.36 -11.10 11.77
N TYR A 68 1.76 -11.15 10.58
CA TYR A 68 1.20 -9.99 9.90
C TYR A 68 -0.09 -10.35 9.17
N LEU A 69 -0.92 -9.34 8.95
CA LEU A 69 -2.16 -9.42 8.18
C LEU A 69 -2.17 -8.33 7.11
N LEU A 70 -2.45 -8.72 5.86
CA LEU A 70 -2.74 -7.75 4.79
C LEU A 70 -4.11 -7.14 5.04
N ILE A 71 -4.15 -5.83 5.29
CA ILE A 71 -5.38 -5.07 5.41
C ILE A 71 -5.92 -4.75 4.02
N GLY A 72 -5.03 -4.32 3.12
CA GLY A 72 -5.37 -4.16 1.71
C GLY A 72 -4.24 -3.64 0.85
N CYS A 73 -4.49 -3.54 -0.45
CA CYS A 73 -3.59 -2.96 -1.43
C CYS A 73 -4.30 -1.99 -2.40
N THR A 74 -3.51 -1.12 -3.00
CA THR A 74 -3.92 -0.28 -4.12
C THR A 74 -2.81 -0.22 -5.18
N GLU A 75 -3.21 -0.30 -6.44
CA GLU A 75 -2.31 -0.16 -7.60
C GLU A 75 -2.47 1.20 -8.30
N ILE A 76 -3.44 2.00 -7.85
CA ILE A 76 -3.68 3.34 -8.35
C ILE A 76 -2.63 4.25 -7.75
N SER A 77 -2.16 5.25 -8.51
CA SER A 77 -1.25 6.29 -8.07
C SER A 77 -1.89 7.14 -6.95
N PRO A 78 -1.59 6.90 -5.66
CA PRO A 78 -2.25 7.62 -4.59
C PRO A 78 -1.60 8.99 -4.39
N GLU A 79 -2.40 10.05 -4.22
CA GLU A 79 -1.85 11.39 -4.01
C GLU A 79 -1.13 11.51 -2.65
N GLY A 80 0.02 12.18 -2.66
CA GLY A 80 0.83 12.47 -1.47
C GLY A 80 2.33 12.33 -1.74
N ASP A 81 3.09 13.40 -1.53
CA ASP A 81 4.53 13.43 -1.81
C ASP A 81 5.31 12.33 -1.06
N ASP A 82 4.96 12.07 0.21
CA ASP A 82 5.66 11.07 1.02
C ASP A 82 5.40 9.64 0.54
N LEU A 83 4.25 9.37 -0.09
CA LEU A 83 3.95 8.05 -0.68
C LEU A 83 4.87 7.75 -1.87
N TYR A 84 5.40 8.79 -2.50
CA TYR A 84 6.36 8.67 -3.60
C TYR A 84 7.82 8.83 -3.16
N ALA A 85 8.07 9.27 -1.93
CA ALA A 85 9.40 9.64 -1.47
C ALA A 85 10.22 8.42 -1.01
N GLU A 86 11.29 8.09 -1.72
CA GLU A 86 12.20 6.98 -1.36
C GLU A 86 12.93 7.21 -0.02
N ASN A 87 13.17 8.47 0.34
CA ASN A 87 13.81 8.87 1.60
C ASN A 87 12.90 8.68 2.83
N CYS A 88 11.61 8.39 2.65
CA CYS A 88 10.72 8.07 3.76
C CYS A 88 10.86 6.61 4.25
N ASN A 89 11.73 5.80 3.64
CA ASN A 89 11.94 4.41 4.05
C ASN A 89 12.34 4.29 5.54
N GLY A 90 11.60 3.48 6.29
CA GLY A 90 11.74 3.31 7.73
C GLY A 90 11.14 4.42 8.60
N ASN A 91 10.53 5.46 8.00
CA ASN A 91 9.94 6.58 8.74
C ASN A 91 8.40 6.45 8.83
N PRO A 92 7.78 6.99 9.89
CA PRO A 92 6.33 7.09 9.96
C PRO A 92 5.79 8.02 8.88
N ILE A 93 4.73 7.58 8.22
CA ILE A 93 3.90 8.39 7.33
C ILE A 93 2.46 8.36 7.82
N ASN A 94 1.72 9.42 7.49
CA ASN A 94 0.31 9.53 7.78
C ASN A 94 -0.49 9.55 6.50
N PHE A 95 -1.56 8.77 6.44
CA PHE A 95 -2.45 8.69 5.30
C PHE A 95 -3.86 8.30 5.75
N TRP A 96 -4.82 8.58 4.88
CA TRP A 96 -6.16 8.02 4.96
C TRP A 96 -6.23 6.78 4.09
N TYR A 97 -6.95 5.76 4.54
CA TYR A 97 -7.40 4.68 3.68
C TYR A 97 -8.91 4.46 3.80
N ALA A 98 -9.50 3.90 2.77
CA ALA A 98 -10.87 3.39 2.79
C ALA A 98 -10.92 1.99 2.17
N GLU A 99 -11.75 1.13 2.75
CA GLU A 99 -12.15 -0.11 2.10
C GLU A 99 -12.97 0.22 0.84
N THR A 100 -13.04 -0.71 -0.08
CA THR A 100 -13.83 -0.55 -1.31
C THR A 100 -15.02 -1.50 -1.29
N LYS A 101 -16.07 -1.22 -2.05
CA LYS A 101 -17.19 -2.16 -2.19
C LYS A 101 -16.78 -3.53 -2.73
N TYR A 102 -15.62 -3.60 -3.40
CA TYR A 102 -15.08 -4.81 -4.00
C TYR A 102 -14.46 -5.75 -2.95
N GLY A 103 -14.33 -5.29 -1.70
CA GLY A 103 -13.82 -6.06 -0.59
C GLY A 103 -12.31 -6.27 -0.65
N ASN A 104 -11.81 -7.07 0.30
CA ASN A 104 -10.38 -7.39 0.40
C ASN A 104 -9.86 -8.07 -0.89
N PRO A 105 -8.67 -7.69 -1.38
CA PRO A 105 -7.71 -6.79 -0.74
C PRO A 105 -7.85 -5.31 -1.10
N TRP A 106 -8.85 -4.91 -1.88
CA TRP A 106 -8.86 -3.59 -2.51
C TRP A 106 -9.18 -2.45 -1.53
N ILE A 107 -8.23 -1.54 -1.40
CA ILE A 107 -8.37 -0.27 -0.68
C ILE A 107 -8.00 0.91 -1.58
N VAL A 108 -8.37 2.12 -1.17
CA VAL A 108 -7.80 3.36 -1.70
C VAL A 108 -7.08 4.08 -0.58
N ILE A 109 -5.96 4.73 -0.90
CA ILE A 109 -5.17 5.49 0.07
C ILE A 109 -4.81 6.86 -0.50
N SER A 110 -4.63 7.85 0.36
CA SER A 110 -4.06 9.16 0.01
C SER A 110 -3.65 9.93 1.26
N GLN A 111 -2.72 10.88 1.13
CA GLN A 111 -2.43 11.83 2.20
C GLN A 111 -3.45 12.98 2.17
N ALA A 112 -4.07 13.25 3.32
CA ALA A 112 -4.98 14.37 3.51
C ALA A 112 -5.00 14.78 4.99
N ASN A 113 -5.28 16.05 5.28
CA ASN A 113 -5.34 16.56 6.64
C ASN A 113 -6.68 16.22 7.32
N THR A 114 -7.74 16.01 6.54
CA THR A 114 -9.09 15.71 7.04
C THR A 114 -9.77 14.63 6.22
N GLU A 115 -10.78 13.99 6.81
CA GLU A 115 -11.63 13.02 6.09
C GLU A 115 -12.31 13.67 4.88
N SER A 116 -12.79 14.92 5.01
CA SER A 116 -13.43 15.64 3.92
C SER A 116 -12.49 15.88 2.74
N GLU A 117 -11.24 16.27 3.02
CA GLU A 117 -10.20 16.45 2.00
C GLU A 117 -9.84 15.12 1.33
N PHE A 118 -9.70 14.05 2.11
CA PHE A 118 -9.52 12.70 1.56
C PHE A 118 -10.65 12.32 0.60
N MET A 119 -11.90 12.49 1.02
CA MET A 119 -13.07 12.18 0.18
C MET A 119 -13.19 13.11 -1.03
N GLU A 120 -12.67 14.33 -0.97
CA GLU A 120 -12.59 15.24 -2.12
C GLU A 120 -11.54 14.78 -3.14
N ILE A 121 -10.34 14.40 -2.69
CA ILE A 121 -9.29 13.79 -3.53
C ILE A 121 -9.86 12.57 -4.26
N LEU A 122 -10.50 11.65 -3.53
CA LEU A 122 -11.07 10.45 -4.13
C LEU A 122 -12.19 10.73 -5.14
N ARG A 123 -12.97 11.81 -4.98
CA ARG A 123 -14.01 12.19 -5.94
C ARG A 123 -13.45 12.85 -7.20
N ASN A 124 -12.32 13.53 -7.07
CA ASN A 124 -11.64 14.21 -8.17
C ASN A 124 -10.82 13.23 -9.03
N ASP A 125 -10.44 12.08 -8.48
CA ASP A 125 -9.86 10.95 -9.22
C ASP A 125 -10.96 9.94 -9.61
N GLU A 126 -11.28 9.88 -10.91
CA GLU A 126 -12.35 9.01 -11.42
C GLU A 126 -12.10 7.52 -11.12
N ASP A 127 -10.84 7.06 -11.19
CA ASP A 127 -10.51 5.66 -10.99
C ASP A 127 -10.63 5.29 -9.51
N MET A 128 -10.21 6.16 -8.59
CA MET A 128 -10.41 5.95 -7.16
C MET A 128 -11.89 6.04 -6.76
N TRP A 129 -12.65 6.97 -7.31
CA TRP A 129 -14.08 7.10 -6.99
C TRP A 129 -14.88 5.86 -7.42
N ARG A 130 -14.54 5.28 -8.58
CA ARG A 130 -15.16 4.05 -9.10
C ARG A 130 -14.93 2.83 -8.21
N MET A 131 -13.96 2.88 -7.31
CA MET A 131 -13.77 1.86 -6.29
C MET A 131 -14.87 1.87 -5.22
N GLU A 132 -15.72 2.91 -5.18
CA GLU A 132 -16.75 3.13 -4.17
C GLU A 132 -16.18 2.98 -2.74
N PRO A 133 -15.33 3.94 -2.32
CA PRO A 133 -14.68 3.92 -1.02
C PRO A 133 -15.69 4.03 0.12
N ILE A 134 -15.50 3.22 1.16
CA ILE A 134 -16.32 3.15 2.36
C ILE A 134 -15.43 3.12 3.62
N ASN A 135 -15.99 3.61 4.74
CA ASN A 135 -15.34 3.59 6.06
C ASN A 135 -13.92 4.18 6.09
N PRO A 136 -13.74 5.47 5.71
CA PRO A 136 -12.43 6.10 5.73
C PRO A 136 -11.82 6.12 7.14
N GLN A 137 -10.52 5.87 7.21
CA GLN A 137 -9.76 5.79 8.45
C GLN A 137 -8.40 6.46 8.29
N TYR A 138 -8.03 7.26 9.29
CA TYR A 138 -6.71 7.88 9.36
C TYR A 138 -5.71 6.96 10.06
N ILE A 139 -4.57 6.73 9.42
CA ILE A 139 -3.53 5.81 9.87
C ILE A 139 -2.18 6.52 9.88
N SER A 140 -1.41 6.23 10.94
CA SER A 140 0.04 6.42 10.95
C SER A 140 0.70 5.04 10.82
N ALA A 141 1.56 4.87 9.82
CA ALA A 141 2.26 3.60 9.55
C ALA A 141 3.74 3.84 9.27
N ILE A 142 4.59 2.85 9.55
CA ILE A 142 5.98 2.89 9.09
C ILE A 142 6.00 2.56 7.60
N PHE A 143 6.65 3.41 6.80
CA PHE A 143 6.76 3.23 5.37
C PHE A 143 8.00 2.42 5.00
N TYR A 144 7.86 1.43 4.12
CA TYR A 144 8.98 0.74 3.52
C TYR A 144 8.83 0.65 2.00
N THR A 145 9.94 0.78 1.28
CA THR A 145 9.93 0.71 -0.19
C THR A 145 11.09 -0.12 -0.74
N LYS A 146 10.86 -0.75 -1.89
CA LYS A 146 11.88 -1.46 -2.66
C LYS A 146 11.67 -1.31 -4.17
#